data_AF-A0A7J8LYJ6-F1
#
_entry.id   AF-A0A7J8LYJ6-F1
#
_cell.length_a   1.000
_cell.length_b   1.000
_cell.length_c   1.000
_cell.angle_alpha   90.00
_cell.angle_beta   90.00
_cell.angle_gamma   90.00
#
_symmetry.space_group_name_H-M   'P 1'
#
loop_
_entity.id
_entity.type
_entity.pdbx_description
1 polymer ?
#
loop_
_entity_poly.entity_id
_entity_poly.type
_entity_poly.pdbx_seq_one_letter_code
_entity_poly.pdbx_strand_id
1 'polypeptide(L)'
;MESSSELDRLLFFEQARKISEATYASNPLDADNLTRWAGALLELSQFQSVPDSQKMIQDAISKLEEALSINPKKHNALWCLGNAQTSFAFLTSKEDEARPYFEKAAQYFQQAVDEDPSNEIYLKSLEISAKVGLSPYL
;
A
#
# COMPACT_ATOMS: atom_id res chain seq x y z
N MET A 1 -20.92 -17.85 -9.04
CA MET A 1 -20.05 -18.39 -7.97
C MET A 1 -18.94 -17.41 -7.56
N GLU A 2 -18.64 -16.36 -8.33
CA GLU A 2 -17.64 -15.32 -7.98
C GLU A 2 -17.99 -14.50 -6.73
N SER A 3 -19.28 -14.21 -6.51
CA SER A 3 -19.71 -13.44 -5.33
C SER A 3 -19.37 -14.10 -3.99
N SER A 4 -19.23 -15.43 -3.92
CA SER A 4 -18.78 -16.11 -2.68
C SER A 4 -17.31 -15.83 -2.42
N SER A 5 -16.45 -15.90 -3.45
CA SER A 5 -15.01 -15.72 -3.30
C SER A 5 -14.62 -14.27 -2.96
N GLU A 6 -15.36 -13.28 -3.45
CA GLU A 6 -15.12 -11.87 -3.11
C GLU A 6 -15.51 -11.57 -1.67
N LEU A 7 -16.65 -12.10 -1.20
CA LEU A 7 -17.07 -11.99 0.18
C LEU A 7 -16.10 -12.68 1.14
N ASP A 8 -15.61 -13.87 0.79
CA ASP A 8 -14.62 -14.60 1.58
C ASP A 8 -13.28 -13.81 1.66
N ARG A 9 -12.86 -13.18 0.56
CA ARG A 9 -11.67 -12.31 0.52
C ARG A 9 -11.85 -11.06 1.38
N LEU A 10 -12.99 -10.40 1.30
CA LEU A 10 -13.35 -9.25 2.15
C LEU A 10 -13.34 -9.62 3.63
N LEU A 11 -13.97 -10.75 3.99
CA LEU A 11 -13.99 -11.24 5.36
C LEU A 11 -12.58 -11.55 5.87
N PHE A 12 -11.73 -12.15 5.03
CA PHE A 12 -10.34 -12.44 5.37
C PHE A 12 -9.56 -11.16 5.70
N PHE A 13 -9.67 -10.11 4.88
CA PHE A 13 -8.96 -8.87 5.13
C PHE A 13 -9.54 -8.06 6.30
N GLU A 14 -10.87 -8.10 6.52
CA GLU A 14 -11.48 -7.51 7.72
C GLU A 14 -10.98 -8.20 9.00
N GLN A 15 -10.87 -9.52 8.99
CA GLN A 15 -10.29 -10.27 10.10
C GLN A 15 -8.82 -9.91 10.31
N ALA A 16 -8.02 -9.84 9.24
CA ALA A 16 -6.62 -9.44 9.31
C ALA A 16 -6.45 -8.02 9.88
N ARG A 17 -7.31 -7.07 9.47
CA ARG A 17 -7.34 -5.70 10.02
C ARG A 17 -7.60 -5.70 11.52
N LYS A 18 -8.64 -6.42 11.97
CA LYS A 18 -9.02 -6.51 13.40
C LYS A 18 -7.94 -7.17 14.25
N ILE A 19 -7.33 -8.25 13.76
CA ILE A 19 -6.21 -8.90 14.44
C ILE A 19 -5.05 -7.93 14.56
N SER A 20 -4.73 -7.21 13.49
CA SER A 20 -3.60 -6.29 13.50
C SER A 20 -3.82 -5.10 14.44
N GLU A 21 -5.06 -4.61 14.53
CA GLU A 21 -5.48 -3.56 15.47
C GLU A 21 -5.34 -4.03 16.93
N ALA A 22 -5.76 -5.26 17.25
CA ALA A 22 -5.58 -5.84 18.58
C ALA A 22 -4.11 -6.09 18.93
N THR A 23 -3.32 -6.59 17.98
CA THR A 23 -1.87 -6.76 18.16
C THR A 23 -1.19 -5.41 18.37
N TYR A 24 -1.56 -4.37 17.63
CA TYR A 24 -1.00 -3.04 17.81
C TYR A 24 -1.29 -2.46 19.20
N ALA A 25 -2.49 -2.69 19.75
CA ALA A 25 -2.83 -2.25 21.10
C ALA A 25 -1.95 -2.88 22.20
N SER A 26 -1.42 -4.08 21.94
CA SER A 26 -0.51 -4.78 22.88
C SER A 26 0.97 -4.57 22.56
N ASN A 27 1.32 -4.36 21.29
CA ASN A 27 2.68 -4.11 20.83
C ASN A 27 2.68 -3.15 19.62
N PRO A 28 2.77 -1.83 19.85
CA PRO A 28 2.76 -0.85 18.76
C PRO A 28 4.08 -0.81 17.98
N LEU A 29 5.15 -1.44 18.49
CA LEU A 29 6.47 -1.46 17.86
C LEU A 29 6.68 -2.68 16.94
N ASP A 30 5.61 -3.40 16.60
CA ASP A 30 5.66 -4.51 15.65
C ASP A 30 5.51 -4.00 14.20
N ALA A 31 6.65 -3.76 13.55
CA ALA A 31 6.70 -3.32 12.17
C ALA A 31 6.07 -4.33 11.19
N ASP A 32 6.12 -5.64 11.48
CA ASP A 32 5.49 -6.68 10.66
C ASP A 32 3.97 -6.61 10.75
N ASN A 33 3.45 -6.46 11.98
CA ASN A 33 2.02 -6.27 12.21
C ASN A 33 1.50 -4.99 11.53
N LEU A 34 2.21 -3.88 11.68
CA LEU A 34 1.87 -2.61 11.02
C LEU A 34 1.84 -2.76 9.49
N THR A 35 2.80 -3.48 8.91
CA THR A 35 2.83 -3.74 7.46
C THR A 35 1.65 -4.60 7.01
N ARG A 36 1.27 -5.63 7.80
CA ARG A 36 0.09 -6.47 7.53
C ARG A 36 -1.21 -5.68 7.65
N TRP A 37 -1.31 -4.81 8.66
CA TRP A 37 -2.46 -3.94 8.85
C TRP A 37 -2.67 -3.05 7.62
N ALA A 38 -1.61 -2.37 7.17
CA ALA A 38 -1.67 -1.53 6.00
C ALA A 38 -2.07 -2.31 4.74
N GLY A 39 -1.50 -3.51 4.53
CA GLY A 39 -1.89 -4.39 3.42
C GLY A 39 -3.38 -4.73 3.43
N ALA A 40 -3.94 -5.06 4.60
CA ALA A 40 -5.37 -5.32 4.74
C ALA A 40 -6.21 -4.07 4.43
N LEU A 41 -5.79 -2.89 4.89
CA LEU A 41 -6.47 -1.62 4.58
C LEU A 41 -6.48 -1.32 3.08
N LEU A 42 -5.35 -1.53 2.38
CA LEU A 42 -5.26 -1.35 0.93
C LEU A 42 -6.20 -2.29 0.18
N GLU A 43 -6.28 -3.55 0.59
CA GLU A 43 -7.17 -4.52 -0.04
C GLU A 43 -8.65 -4.21 0.21
N LEU A 44 -9.00 -3.82 1.44
CA LEU A 44 -10.37 -3.39 1.78
C LEU A 44 -10.79 -2.11 1.06
N SER A 45 -9.84 -1.18 0.84
CA SER A 45 -10.12 0.11 0.20
C SER A 45 -10.68 -0.04 -1.22
N GLN A 46 -10.34 -1.12 -1.93
CA GLN A 46 -10.82 -1.37 -3.30
C GLN A 46 -12.34 -1.61 -3.39
N PHE A 47 -12.99 -1.92 -2.27
CA PHE A 47 -14.42 -2.22 -2.19
C PHE A 47 -15.26 -1.08 -1.61
N GLN A 48 -14.65 0.08 -1.34
CA GLN A 48 -15.31 1.23 -0.73
C GLN A 48 -15.68 2.30 -1.76
N SER A 49 -16.42 3.32 -1.31
CA SER A 49 -16.59 4.56 -2.08
C SER A 49 -15.25 5.28 -2.23
N VAL A 50 -15.03 6.03 -3.31
CA VAL A 50 -13.75 6.74 -3.55
C VAL A 50 -13.26 7.55 -2.32
N PRO A 51 -14.10 8.36 -1.62
CA PRO A 51 -13.66 9.05 -0.41
C PRO A 51 -13.24 8.13 0.73
N ASP A 52 -13.96 7.04 0.95
CA ASP A 52 -13.65 6.06 2.00
C ASP A 52 -12.38 5.27 1.65
N SER A 53 -12.21 4.90 0.37
CA SER A 53 -10.99 4.28 -0.14
C SER A 53 -9.78 5.16 0.10
N GLN A 54 -9.87 6.45 -0.25
CA GLN A 54 -8.79 7.43 -0.02
C GLN A 54 -8.42 7.52 1.46
N LYS A 55 -9.41 7.56 2.36
CA LYS A 55 -9.19 7.58 3.80
C LYS A 55 -8.49 6.30 4.29
N MET A 56 -8.97 5.13 3.87
CA MET A 56 -8.34 3.85 4.24
C MET A 56 -6.90 3.74 3.73
N ILE A 57 -6.63 4.26 2.53
CA ILE A 57 -5.26 4.30 1.98
C ILE A 57 -4.37 5.25 2.78
N GLN A 58 -4.88 6.41 3.21
CA GLN A 58 -4.13 7.32 4.10
C GLN A 58 -3.81 6.68 5.46
N ASP A 59 -4.76 5.94 6.03
CA ASP A 59 -4.53 5.17 7.24
C ASP A 59 -3.46 4.09 7.01
N ALA A 60 -3.50 3.40 5.87
CA ALA A 60 -2.49 2.42 5.48
C ALA A 60 -1.09 3.05 5.33
N ILE A 61 -0.98 4.21 4.68
CA ILE A 61 0.27 4.97 4.55
C ILE A 61 0.82 5.30 5.93
N SER A 62 -0.02 5.81 6.84
CA SER A 62 0.38 6.16 8.20
C SER A 62 0.95 4.95 8.96
N LYS A 63 0.34 3.77 8.81
CA LYS A 63 0.83 2.52 9.43
C LYS A 63 2.15 2.02 8.83
N LEU A 64 2.38 2.23 7.54
CA LEU A 64 3.65 1.87 6.91
C LEU A 64 4.77 2.85 7.28
N GLU A 65 4.48 4.14 7.38
CA GLU A 65 5.45 5.14 7.87
C GLU A 65 5.85 4.87 9.32
N GLU A 66 4.90 4.43 10.15
CA GLU A 66 5.17 3.95 11.50
C GLU A 66 6.07 2.69 11.50
N ALA A 67 5.76 1.72 10.63
CA ALA A 67 6.59 0.51 10.46
C ALA A 67 8.03 0.84 10.04
N LEU A 68 8.22 1.83 9.16
CA LEU A 68 9.54 2.29 8.73
C LEU A 68 10.27 3.12 9.79
N SER A 69 9.53 3.81 10.67
CA SER A 69 10.13 4.50 11.81
C SER A 69 10.75 3.49 12.80
N ILE A 70 10.17 2.29 12.90
CA ILE A 70 10.70 1.18 13.71
C ILE A 70 11.82 0.44 12.97
N ASN A 71 11.62 0.13 11.69
CA ASN A 71 12.61 -0.54 10.85
C ASN A 71 12.71 0.15 9.48
N PRO A 72 13.65 1.11 9.32
CA PRO A 72 13.78 1.88 8.08
C PRO A 72 14.14 1.05 6.84
N LYS A 73 14.72 -0.13 7.03
CA LYS A 73 15.15 -1.04 5.96
C LYS A 73 14.12 -2.11 5.63
N LYS A 74 12.90 -1.95 6.12
CA LYS A 74 11.82 -2.91 5.91
C LYS A 74 11.30 -2.81 4.47
N HIS A 75 11.96 -3.51 3.56
CA HIS A 75 11.69 -3.50 2.11
C HIS A 75 10.23 -3.81 1.76
N ASN A 76 9.56 -4.70 2.50
CA ASN A 76 8.14 -4.99 2.26
C ASN A 76 7.22 -3.83 2.64
N ALA A 77 7.55 -3.05 3.68
CA ALA A 77 6.80 -1.84 4.03
C ALA A 77 7.03 -0.73 2.99
N LEU A 78 8.26 -0.58 2.49
CA LEU A 78 8.59 0.32 1.37
C LEU A 78 7.77 -0.03 0.12
N TRP A 79 7.76 -1.31 -0.28
CA TRP A 79 6.97 -1.75 -1.42
C TRP A 79 5.46 -1.52 -1.23
N CYS A 80 4.92 -1.80 -0.03
CA CYS A 80 3.53 -1.49 0.29
C CYS A 80 3.22 0.02 0.22
N LEU A 81 4.16 0.90 0.61
CA LEU A 81 3.98 2.35 0.45
C LEU A 81 3.90 2.74 -1.02
N GLY A 82 4.75 2.17 -1.87
CA GLY A 82 4.67 2.40 -3.31
C GLY A 82 3.29 2.05 -3.88
N ASN A 83 2.73 0.90 -3.48
CA ASN A 83 1.38 0.51 -3.87
C ASN A 83 0.31 1.45 -3.30
N ALA A 84 0.42 1.85 -2.03
CA ALA A 84 -0.52 2.76 -1.40
C ALA A 84 -0.57 4.12 -2.12
N GLN A 85 0.60 4.69 -2.43
CA GLN A 85 0.71 5.94 -3.18
C GLN A 85 0.14 5.81 -4.59
N THR A 86 0.41 4.69 -5.28
CA THR A 86 -0.15 4.39 -6.61
C THR A 86 -1.67 4.31 -6.57
N SER A 87 -2.25 3.59 -5.61
CA SER A 87 -3.70 3.49 -5.43
C SER A 87 -4.32 4.85 -5.12
N PHE A 88 -3.67 5.67 -4.27
CA PHE A 88 -4.14 7.02 -3.97
C PHE A 88 -4.13 7.92 -5.21
N ALA A 89 -3.09 7.81 -6.04
CA ALA A 89 -2.97 8.53 -7.31
C ALA A 89 -4.12 8.17 -8.26
N PHE A 90 -4.45 6.88 -8.42
CA PHE A 90 -5.55 6.44 -9.27
C PHE A 90 -6.94 6.90 -8.79
N LEU A 91 -7.09 7.14 -7.49
CA LEU A 91 -8.33 7.70 -6.91
C LEU A 91 -8.36 9.23 -6.97
N THR A 92 -7.27 9.88 -7.37
CA THR A 92 -7.18 11.33 -7.49
C THR A 92 -7.61 11.76 -8.89
N SER A 93 -8.72 12.51 -8.99
CA SER A 93 -9.37 12.80 -10.28
C SER A 93 -8.59 13.75 -11.20
N LYS A 94 -7.64 14.51 -10.67
CA LYS A 94 -6.84 15.46 -11.46
C LYS A 94 -5.43 14.93 -11.62
N GLU A 95 -4.97 14.84 -12.86
CA GLU A 95 -3.64 14.33 -13.21
C GLU A 95 -2.51 15.10 -12.49
N ASP A 96 -2.59 16.44 -12.47
CA ASP A 96 -1.61 17.29 -11.78
C ASP A 96 -1.53 17.02 -10.28
N GLU A 97 -2.65 16.64 -9.65
CA GLU A 97 -2.70 16.27 -8.23
C GLU A 97 -2.29 14.82 -8.01
N ALA A 98 -2.46 13.93 -9.00
CA ALA A 98 -2.09 12.51 -8.95
C ALA A 98 -0.58 12.30 -9.15
N ARG A 99 0.05 13.11 -10.00
CA ARG A 99 1.47 12.98 -10.40
C ARG A 99 2.46 12.90 -9.22
N PRO A 100 2.39 13.76 -8.19
CA PRO A 100 3.29 13.67 -7.04
C PRO A 100 3.20 12.31 -6.32
N TYR A 101 2.02 11.69 -6.30
CA TYR A 101 1.84 10.37 -5.69
C TYR A 101 2.47 9.27 -6.53
N PHE A 102 2.39 9.32 -7.86
CA PHE A 102 3.11 8.37 -8.73
C PHE A 102 4.64 8.51 -8.61
N GLU A 103 5.14 9.74 -8.53
CA GLU A 103 6.58 9.97 -8.31
C GLU A 103 7.04 9.44 -6.96
N LYS A 104 6.26 9.67 -5.90
CA LYS A 104 6.54 9.13 -4.56
C LYS A 104 6.45 7.60 -4.55
N ALA A 105 5.52 7.01 -5.31
CA ALA A 105 5.42 5.56 -5.45
C ALA A 105 6.69 4.95 -6.07
N ALA A 106 7.18 5.54 -7.17
CA ALA A 106 8.40 5.09 -7.83
C ALA A 106 9.63 5.16 -6.90
N GLN A 107 9.73 6.22 -6.08
CA GLN A 107 10.80 6.35 -5.08
C GLN A 107 10.76 5.22 -4.05
N TYR A 108 9.58 4.87 -3.52
CA TYR A 108 9.45 3.77 -2.57
C TYR A 108 9.73 2.40 -3.19
N PHE A 109 9.31 2.18 -4.45
CA PHE A 109 9.65 0.95 -5.17
C PHE A 109 11.15 0.83 -5.40
N GLN A 110 11.83 1.92 -5.75
CA GLN A 110 13.28 1.94 -5.88
C GLN A 110 13.95 1.59 -4.54
N GLN A 111 13.52 2.22 -3.44
CA GLN A 111 14.05 1.89 -2.11
C GLN A 111 13.83 0.43 -1.71
N ALA A 112 12.67 -0.16 -2.07
CA ALA A 112 12.43 -1.59 -1.84
C ALA A 112 13.37 -2.49 -2.65
N VAL A 113 13.66 -2.12 -3.91
CA VAL A 113 14.65 -2.82 -4.76
C VAL A 113 16.06 -2.65 -4.21
N ASP A 114 16.42 -1.47 -3.70
CA ASP A 114 17.75 -1.22 -3.15
C ASP A 114 18.03 -2.09 -1.91
N GLU A 115 17.01 -2.36 -1.09
CA GLU A 115 17.10 -3.23 0.08
C GLU A 115 16.99 -4.74 -0.26
N ASP A 116 16.21 -5.12 -1.28
CA ASP A 116 16.14 -6.50 -1.80
C ASP A 116 16.09 -6.53 -3.34
N PRO A 117 17.26 -6.49 -4.01
CA PRO A 117 17.34 -6.40 -5.47
C PRO A 117 17.03 -7.71 -6.18
N SER A 118 16.95 -8.83 -5.43
CA SER A 118 16.59 -10.14 -5.96
C SER A 118 15.08 -10.34 -6.09
N ASN A 119 14.29 -9.42 -5.53
CA ASN A 119 12.85 -9.52 -5.49
C ASN A 119 12.22 -9.13 -6.83
N GLU A 120 11.80 -10.14 -7.61
CA GLU A 120 11.15 -9.93 -8.90
C GLU A 120 9.89 -9.07 -8.82
N ILE A 121 9.15 -9.14 -7.70
CA ILE A 121 7.94 -8.33 -7.50
C ILE A 121 8.31 -6.85 -7.40
N TYR A 122 9.39 -6.51 -6.70
CA TYR A 122 9.80 -5.11 -6.52
C TYR A 122 10.34 -4.53 -7.81
N LEU A 123 11.16 -5.30 -8.54
CA LEU A 123 11.65 -4.93 -9.87
C LEU A 123 10.49 -4.65 -10.84
N LYS A 124 9.48 -5.53 -10.85
CA LYS A 124 8.30 -5.36 -11.69
C LYS A 124 7.47 -4.14 -11.30
N SER A 125 7.25 -3.90 -9.99
CA SER A 125 6.54 -2.72 -9.52
C SER A 125 7.27 -1.42 -9.90
N LEU A 126 8.60 -1.38 -9.76
CA LEU A 126 9.42 -0.27 -10.19
C LEU A 126 9.30 -0.03 -11.71
N GLU A 127 9.45 -1.09 -12.51
CA GLU A 127 9.31 -1.02 -13.97
C GLU A 127 7.94 -0.46 -14.40
N ILE A 128 6.86 -0.93 -13.77
CA ILE A 128 5.50 -0.45 -14.03
C ILE A 128 5.36 1.02 -13.63
N SER A 129 5.86 1.41 -12.45
CA SER A 129 5.78 2.80 -11.98
C SER A 129 6.49 3.78 -12.90
N ALA A 130 7.62 3.38 -13.50
CA ALA A 130 8.33 4.17 -14.49
C ALA A 130 7.50 4.39 -15.76
N LYS A 131 6.72 3.39 -16.19
CA LYS A 131 5.82 3.53 -17.35
C LYS A 131 4.63 4.44 -17.06
N VAL A 132 4.07 4.36 -15.86
CA VAL A 132 2.94 5.21 -15.44
C VAL A 132 3.35 6.67 -15.32
N GLY A 133 4.53 6.96 -14.74
CA GLY A 133 5.06 8.33 -14.64
C GLY A 133 5.53 8.94 -15.97
N LEU A 134 5.70 8.13 -17.02
CA LEU A 134 6.14 8.55 -18.35
C LEU A 134 5.02 8.63 -19.39
N SER A 135 3.77 8.34 -19.04
CA SER A 135 2.65 8.39 -19.98
C SER A 135 1.97 9.76 -19.93
N PRO A 136 2.16 10.66 -20.91
CA PRO A 136 1.47 11.95 -20.96
C PRO A 136 0.03 11.84 -21.50
N TYR A 137 -0.62 10.66 -21.37
CA TYR A 137 -1.86 10.31 -22.07
C TYR A 137 -2.88 9.52 -21.23
N LEU A 138 -2.95 9.75 -19.92
CA LEU A 138 -4.14 9.44 -19.13
C LEU A 138 -4.81 10.75 -18.75
#